data_AF-A0A1V5HP05-F1
#
_entry.id   AF-A0A1V5HP05-F1
#
_cell.length_a   1.000
_cell.length_b   1.000
_cell.length_c   1.000
_cell.angle_alpha   90.00
_cell.angle_beta   90.00
_cell.angle_gamma   90.00
#
_symmetry.space_group_name_H-M   'P 1'
#
loop_
_entity.id
_entity.type
_entity.pdbx_description
1 polymer ?
#
loop_
_entity_poly.entity_id
_entity_poly.type
_entity_poly.pdbx_seq_one_letter_code
_entity_poly.pdbx_strand_id
1 'polypeptide(L)'
;MSQIGQDIPEDLNNCPVAELEHPHFRSSRLRKLALFFALLSCNLALLCGGFYLPVIALGLGITALLLTVFDYRKTKSVFYTGVVLGFLGLIFGSFTFSSSIINHKRALNATSHYKNELAIPLPNLVPNYYFITFGIYASMNNLPRREFHYLLEEEDNNTFNNAIKGDERWLDLPFNLEMMSFLNKFNLDLHYSGQYLLYNRLNKQFGAINDFENYQKDYYFVLVIYDYEARTLVIYELYS
;
A
#
# COMPACT_ATOMS: atom_id res chain seq x y z
N MET A 1 -64.66 54.52 -40.78
CA MET A 1 -63.87 55.45 -39.95
C MET A 1 -64.29 55.27 -38.50
N SER A 2 -63.44 54.63 -37.69
CA SER A 2 -63.26 54.94 -36.27
C SER A 2 -62.06 54.13 -35.78
N GLN A 3 -60.98 54.82 -35.45
CA GLN A 3 -59.78 54.28 -34.82
C GLN A 3 -60.07 54.08 -33.33
N ILE A 4 -59.77 52.90 -32.79
CA ILE A 4 -59.67 52.70 -31.34
C ILE A 4 -58.18 52.49 -31.05
N GLY A 5 -57.63 53.49 -30.36
CA GLY A 5 -56.24 53.58 -29.93
C GLY A 5 -55.92 52.57 -28.83
N GLN A 6 -54.63 52.25 -28.81
CA GLN A 6 -53.91 51.46 -27.82
C GLN A 6 -53.88 52.17 -26.47
N ASP A 7 -53.94 51.39 -25.39
CA ASP A 7 -53.21 51.65 -24.15
C ASP A 7 -52.82 50.29 -23.56
N ILE A 8 -51.56 49.89 -23.75
CA ILE A 8 -50.95 48.74 -23.08
C ILE A 8 -50.13 49.30 -21.91
N PRO A 9 -50.39 48.91 -20.65
CA PRO A 9 -49.68 49.45 -19.51
C PRO A 9 -48.22 48.99 -19.49
N GLU A 10 -47.32 49.95 -19.25
CA GLU A 10 -45.86 49.87 -19.38
C GLU A 10 -45.14 49.24 -18.17
N ASP A 11 -45.83 48.39 -17.39
CA ASP A 11 -45.34 47.91 -16.08
C ASP A 11 -44.87 46.43 -16.04
N LEU A 12 -44.64 45.80 -17.20
CA LEU A 12 -44.16 44.41 -17.26
C LEU A 12 -42.63 44.24 -17.37
N ASN A 13 -41.86 45.33 -17.28
CA ASN A 13 -40.42 45.28 -17.57
C ASN A 13 -39.50 44.96 -16.39
N ASN A 14 -40.02 44.63 -15.21
CA ASN A 14 -39.22 44.33 -14.02
C ASN A 14 -39.51 42.96 -13.39
N CYS A 15 -39.74 41.93 -14.21
CA CYS A 15 -39.50 40.57 -13.72
C CYS A 15 -37.98 40.31 -13.70
N PRO A 16 -37.36 39.99 -12.55
CA PRO A 16 -35.99 39.52 -12.55
C PRO A 16 -35.97 38.24 -13.40
N VAL A 17 -35.19 38.27 -14.47
CA VAL A 17 -34.87 37.08 -15.26
C VAL A 17 -34.16 36.14 -14.30
N ALA A 18 -34.91 35.19 -13.73
CA ALA A 18 -34.30 34.08 -13.03
C ALA A 18 -33.37 33.40 -14.03
N GLU A 19 -32.07 33.48 -13.79
CA GLU A 19 -31.05 32.73 -14.52
C GLU A 19 -31.45 31.25 -14.52
N LEU A 20 -32.09 30.83 -15.61
CA LEU A 20 -32.31 29.44 -15.93
C LEU A 20 -30.93 28.85 -16.24
N GLU A 21 -30.24 28.37 -15.19
CA GLU A 21 -29.11 27.47 -15.38
C GLU A 21 -29.56 26.32 -16.26
N HIS A 22 -29.13 26.33 -17.53
CA HIS A 22 -29.55 25.35 -18.51
C HIS A 22 -29.20 23.93 -18.01
N PRO A 23 -30.19 23.02 -17.84
CA PRO A 23 -29.98 21.68 -17.30
C PRO A 23 -29.04 20.81 -18.17
N HIS A 24 -28.77 21.23 -19.41
CA HIS A 24 -27.80 20.58 -20.29
C HIS A 24 -26.34 20.79 -19.83
N PHE A 25 -25.99 21.98 -19.32
CA PHE A 25 -24.60 22.30 -18.95
C PHE A 25 -24.16 21.54 -17.69
N ARG A 26 -25.07 21.44 -16.71
CA ARG A 26 -24.86 20.71 -15.44
C ARG A 26 -24.62 19.21 -15.66
N SER A 27 -25.33 18.59 -16.61
CA SER A 27 -25.17 17.16 -16.91
C SER A 27 -23.81 16.81 -17.54
N SER A 28 -23.24 17.67 -18.39
CA SER A 28 -21.96 17.37 -19.05
C SER A 28 -20.78 17.35 -18.07
N ARG A 29 -20.81 18.21 -17.04
CA ARG A 29 -19.78 18.28 -16.00
C ARG A 29 -19.84 17.06 -15.07
N LEU A 30 -21.05 16.64 -14.68
CA LEU A 30 -21.25 15.46 -13.83
C LEU A 30 -20.73 14.18 -14.48
N ARG A 31 -20.89 14.00 -15.80
CA ARG A 31 -20.33 12.84 -16.53
C ARG A 31 -18.81 12.80 -16.54
N LYS A 32 -18.19 13.95 -16.84
CA LYS A 32 -16.72 14.06 -16.86
C LYS A 32 -16.14 13.77 -15.47
N LEU A 33 -16.79 14.26 -14.42
CA LEU A 33 -16.43 13.96 -13.03
C LEU A 33 -16.63 12.47 -12.68
N ALA A 34 -17.75 11.87 -13.07
CA ALA A 34 -18.00 10.44 -12.80
C ALA A 34 -16.95 9.54 -13.47
N LEU A 35 -16.63 9.79 -14.75
CA LEU A 35 -15.58 9.07 -15.47
C LEU A 35 -14.21 9.30 -14.85
N PHE A 36 -13.89 10.55 -14.47
CA PHE A 36 -12.64 10.89 -13.80
C PHE A 36 -12.49 10.11 -12.49
N PHE A 37 -13.52 10.10 -11.64
CA PHE A 37 -13.48 9.36 -10.38
C PHE A 37 -13.43 7.85 -10.58
N ALA A 38 -14.09 7.30 -11.60
CA ALA A 38 -14.01 5.87 -11.91
C ALA A 38 -12.60 5.47 -12.36
N LEU A 39 -11.97 6.28 -13.22
CA LEU A 39 -10.59 6.06 -13.66
C LEU A 39 -9.60 6.23 -12.50
N LEU A 40 -9.78 7.25 -11.67
CA LEU A 40 -8.93 7.49 -10.51
C LEU A 40 -9.05 6.36 -9.48
N SER A 41 -10.28 5.89 -9.24
CA SER A 41 -10.55 4.71 -8.39
C SER A 41 -9.83 3.47 -8.92
N CYS A 42 -9.93 3.16 -10.22
CA CYS A 42 -9.20 2.04 -10.81
C CYS A 42 -7.68 2.18 -10.68
N ASN A 43 -7.12 3.36 -10.99
CA ASN A 43 -5.67 3.58 -10.89
C ASN A 43 -5.19 3.44 -9.44
N LEU A 44 -5.89 4.03 -8.48
CA LEU A 44 -5.53 3.92 -7.06
C LEU A 44 -5.71 2.50 -6.53
N ALA A 45 -6.72 1.77 -7.00
CA ALA A 45 -6.90 0.36 -6.66
C ALA A 45 -5.79 -0.54 -7.25
N LEU A 46 -5.14 -0.13 -8.35
CA LEU A 46 -4.01 -0.85 -8.96
C LEU A 46 -2.67 -0.47 -8.33
N LEU A 47 -2.56 0.74 -7.76
CA LEU A 47 -1.39 1.18 -7.01
C LEU A 47 -1.40 0.52 -5.62
N CYS A 48 -0.89 -0.71 -5.57
CA CYS A 48 -0.75 -1.53 -4.36
C CYS A 48 0.31 -0.94 -3.40
N GLY A 49 -0.02 0.12 -2.68
CA GLY A 49 0.86 0.75 -1.69
C GLY A 49 0.11 1.22 -0.44
N GLY A 50 0.15 0.43 0.64
CA GLY A 50 -0.36 0.82 1.96
C GLY A 50 -1.87 0.74 2.15
N PHE A 51 -2.31 0.91 3.41
CA PHE A 51 -3.70 0.71 3.85
C PHE A 51 -4.68 1.80 3.38
N TYR A 52 -4.19 3.02 3.18
CA TYR A 52 -5.05 4.16 2.89
C TYR A 52 -5.50 4.26 1.43
N LEU A 53 -4.68 3.81 0.47
CA LEU A 53 -5.01 3.89 -0.97
C LEU A 53 -6.24 3.06 -1.36
N PRO A 54 -6.40 1.80 -0.89
CA PRO A 54 -7.61 1.01 -1.19
C PRO A 54 -8.89 1.64 -0.64
N VAL A 55 -8.85 2.25 0.55
CA VAL A 55 -10.02 2.92 1.16
C VAL A 55 -10.45 4.12 0.32
N ILE A 56 -9.49 4.94 -0.13
CA ILE A 56 -9.76 6.07 -1.01
C ILE A 56 -10.30 5.58 -2.36
N ALA A 57 -9.72 4.52 -2.92
CA ALA A 57 -10.17 3.93 -4.18
C ALA A 57 -11.63 3.44 -4.10
N LEU A 58 -12.02 2.77 -3.01
CA LEU A 58 -13.39 2.36 -2.75
C LEU A 58 -14.35 3.56 -2.68
N GLY A 59 -13.99 4.59 -1.91
CA GLY A 59 -14.81 5.81 -1.78
C GLY A 59 -15.05 6.53 -3.11
N LEU A 60 -14.00 6.62 -3.95
CA LEU A 60 -14.11 7.19 -5.30
C LEU A 60 -14.95 6.30 -6.23
N GLY A 61 -14.84 4.97 -6.13
CA GLY A 61 -15.64 4.03 -6.89
C GLY A 61 -17.14 4.16 -6.58
N ILE A 62 -17.50 4.24 -5.29
CA ILE A 62 -18.89 4.49 -4.85
C ILE A 62 -19.38 5.83 -5.40
N THR A 63 -18.57 6.89 -5.28
CA THR A 63 -18.93 8.23 -5.75
C THR A 63 -19.16 8.27 -7.26
N ALA A 64 -18.31 7.59 -8.04
CA ALA A 64 -18.47 7.45 -9.48
C ALA A 64 -19.78 6.74 -9.86
N LEU A 65 -20.14 5.66 -9.16
CA LEU A 65 -21.40 4.94 -9.38
C LEU A 65 -22.61 5.82 -9.06
N LEU A 66 -22.61 6.52 -7.93
CA LEU A 66 -23.69 7.42 -7.55
C LEU A 66 -23.91 8.52 -8.60
N LEU A 67 -22.84 9.20 -9.01
CA LEU A 67 -22.91 10.25 -10.03
C LEU A 67 -23.41 9.73 -11.39
N THR A 68 -23.01 8.50 -11.75
CA THR A 68 -23.45 7.85 -13.00
C THR A 68 -24.94 7.48 -12.97
N VAL A 69 -25.45 7.00 -11.83
CA VAL A 69 -26.87 6.69 -11.63
C VAL A 69 -27.73 7.96 -11.66
N PHE A 70 -27.26 9.06 -11.05
CA PHE A 70 -27.99 10.34 -11.05
C PHE A 70 -28.13 10.94 -12.46
N ASP A 71 -27.20 10.67 -13.39
CA ASP A 71 -27.21 11.20 -14.77
C ASP A 71 -27.73 10.21 -15.84
N TYR A 72 -28.37 9.12 -15.42
CA TYR A 72 -28.87 8.01 -16.28
C TYR A 72 -29.73 8.45 -17.49
N ARG A 73 -30.31 9.66 -17.46
CA ARG A 73 -31.38 10.06 -18.38
C ARG A 73 -30.97 10.40 -19.82
N LYS A 74 -29.68 10.48 -20.20
CA LYS A 74 -29.32 11.09 -21.52
C LYS A 74 -28.35 10.36 -22.45
N THR A 75 -27.54 9.39 -22.02
CA THR A 75 -26.63 8.64 -22.93
C THR A 75 -26.24 7.27 -22.40
N LYS A 76 -26.63 6.21 -23.12
CA LYS A 76 -26.40 4.82 -22.69
C LYS A 76 -24.92 4.42 -22.65
N SER A 77 -24.09 4.83 -23.61
CA SER A 77 -22.68 4.38 -23.69
C SER A 77 -21.82 4.88 -22.52
N VAL A 78 -21.86 6.18 -22.23
CA VAL A 78 -21.12 6.81 -21.11
C VAL A 78 -21.58 6.24 -19.76
N PHE A 79 -22.88 5.96 -19.63
CA PHE A 79 -23.44 5.29 -18.47
C PHE A 79 -22.84 3.89 -18.27
N TYR A 80 -22.84 3.05 -19.30
CA TYR A 80 -22.26 1.70 -19.21
C TYR A 80 -20.77 1.74 -18.87
N THR A 81 -19.99 2.64 -19.48
CA THR A 81 -18.56 2.79 -19.16
C THR A 81 -18.32 3.23 -17.71
N GLY A 82 -19.08 4.22 -17.23
CA GLY A 82 -18.97 4.70 -15.84
C GLY A 82 -19.35 3.63 -14.82
N VAL A 83 -20.41 2.86 -15.09
CA VAL A 83 -20.84 1.73 -14.26
C VAL A 83 -19.77 0.63 -14.24
N VAL A 84 -19.27 0.20 -15.40
CA VAL A 84 -18.25 -0.87 -15.48
C VAL A 84 -16.96 -0.46 -14.77
N LEU A 85 -16.45 0.75 -15.02
CA LEU A 85 -15.24 1.24 -14.36
C LEU A 85 -15.43 1.44 -12.86
N GLY A 86 -16.60 1.91 -12.42
CA GLY A 86 -16.95 2.01 -11.00
C GLY A 86 -16.96 0.64 -10.31
N PHE A 87 -17.59 -0.36 -10.94
CA PHE A 87 -17.59 -1.74 -10.41
C PHE A 87 -16.19 -2.36 -10.40
N LEU A 88 -15.39 -2.17 -11.44
CA LEU A 88 -14.00 -2.65 -11.45
C LEU A 88 -13.17 -1.99 -10.35
N GLY A 89 -13.32 -0.67 -10.15
CA GLY A 89 -12.68 0.05 -9.05
C GLY A 89 -13.07 -0.48 -7.68
N LEU A 90 -14.35 -0.84 -7.48
CA LEU A 90 -14.80 -1.49 -6.25
C LEU A 90 -14.20 -2.88 -6.07
N ILE A 91 -14.21 -3.71 -7.11
CA ILE A 91 -13.68 -5.08 -7.05
C ILE A 91 -12.18 -5.03 -6.70
N PHE A 92 -11.39 -4.26 -7.45
CA PHE A 92 -9.96 -4.12 -7.21
C PHE A 92 -9.66 -3.45 -5.86
N GLY A 93 -10.44 -2.42 -5.50
CA GLY A 93 -10.34 -1.75 -4.20
C GLY A 93 -10.64 -2.71 -3.03
N SER A 94 -11.63 -3.59 -3.16
CA SER A 94 -11.95 -4.58 -2.14
C SER A 94 -10.85 -5.63 -2.01
N PHE A 95 -10.33 -6.16 -3.13
CA PHE A 95 -9.21 -7.11 -3.09
C PHE A 95 -7.97 -6.50 -2.44
N THR A 96 -7.60 -5.29 -2.82
CA THR A 96 -6.43 -4.60 -2.24
C THR A 96 -6.65 -4.23 -0.77
N PHE A 97 -7.86 -3.82 -0.39
CA PHE A 97 -8.20 -3.55 1.01
C PHE A 97 -8.13 -4.80 1.87
N SER A 98 -8.71 -5.92 1.42
CA SER A 98 -8.60 -7.21 2.10
C SER A 98 -7.15 -7.65 2.23
N SER A 99 -6.34 -7.51 1.18
CA SER A 99 -4.90 -7.78 1.24
C SER A 99 -4.20 -6.89 2.26
N SER A 100 -4.55 -5.61 2.33
CA SER A 100 -3.96 -4.69 3.30
C SER A 100 -4.34 -5.03 4.74
N ILE A 101 -5.57 -5.48 5.00
CA ILE A 101 -5.98 -5.95 6.33
C ILE A 101 -5.15 -7.17 6.73
N ILE A 102 -4.99 -8.13 5.82
CA ILE A 102 -4.19 -9.34 6.08
C ILE A 102 -2.74 -8.95 6.38
N ASN A 103 -2.17 -8.06 5.58
CA ASN A 103 -0.80 -7.57 5.76
C ASN A 103 -0.64 -6.82 7.10
N HIS A 104 -1.59 -5.98 7.47
CA HIS A 104 -1.56 -5.28 8.74
C HIS A 104 -1.66 -6.25 9.92
N LYS A 105 -2.57 -7.25 9.87
CA LYS A 105 -2.64 -8.31 10.88
C LYS A 105 -1.33 -9.09 10.99
N ARG A 106 -0.66 -9.37 9.87
CA ARG A 106 0.66 -10.01 9.86
C ARG A 106 1.71 -9.13 10.52
N ALA A 107 1.73 -7.82 10.23
CA ALA A 107 2.65 -6.88 10.87
C ALA A 107 2.42 -6.80 12.39
N LEU A 108 1.17 -6.78 12.85
CA LEU A 108 0.84 -6.81 14.29
C LEU A 108 1.37 -8.08 14.98
N ASN A 109 1.33 -9.22 14.28
CA ASN A 109 1.78 -10.50 14.83
C ASN A 109 3.28 -10.76 14.61
N ALA A 110 3.96 -9.98 13.77
CA ALA A 110 5.35 -10.20 13.37
C ALA A 110 6.28 -10.23 14.58
N THR A 111 6.10 -9.28 15.50
CA THR A 111 6.89 -9.16 16.72
C THR A 111 6.83 -10.44 17.57
N SER A 112 5.63 -10.95 17.85
CA SER A 112 5.49 -12.18 18.64
C SER A 112 6.04 -13.41 17.90
N HIS A 113 5.80 -13.49 16.59
CA HIS A 113 6.29 -14.57 15.73
C HIS A 113 7.82 -14.65 15.76
N TYR A 114 8.52 -13.56 15.44
CA TYR A 114 9.98 -13.53 15.35
C TYR A 114 10.65 -13.59 16.72
N LYS A 115 10.06 -12.98 17.75
CA LYS A 115 10.56 -13.09 19.13
C LYS A 115 10.62 -14.55 19.57
N ASN A 116 9.58 -15.32 19.30
CA ASN A 116 9.50 -16.73 19.70
C ASN A 116 10.38 -17.62 18.82
N GLU A 117 10.41 -17.36 17.51
CA GLU A 117 11.17 -18.18 16.57
C GLU A 117 12.69 -17.98 16.69
N LEU A 118 13.14 -16.73 16.79
CA LEU A 118 14.56 -16.39 16.80
C LEU A 118 15.13 -16.32 18.23
N ALA A 119 14.27 -16.34 19.25
CA ALA A 119 14.66 -16.10 20.63
C ALA A 119 15.49 -14.80 20.78
N ILE A 120 15.02 -13.73 20.14
CA ILE A 120 15.60 -12.37 20.26
C ILE A 120 14.60 -11.44 20.96
N PRO A 121 15.06 -10.49 21.77
CA PRO A 121 14.17 -9.57 22.46
C PRO A 121 13.67 -8.51 21.49
N LEU A 122 12.54 -8.75 20.81
CA LEU A 122 11.90 -7.69 20.04
C LEU A 122 11.10 -6.76 20.97
N PRO A 123 11.10 -5.44 20.71
CA PRO A 123 10.24 -4.50 21.43
C PRO A 123 8.79 -4.93 21.23
N ASN A 124 7.92 -4.75 22.23
CA ASN A 124 6.49 -5.08 22.12
C ASN A 124 5.72 -4.01 21.32
N LEU A 125 6.26 -3.68 20.15
CA LEU A 125 5.79 -2.62 19.27
C LEU A 125 5.37 -3.22 17.93
N VAL A 126 4.47 -2.51 17.27
CA VAL A 126 4.14 -2.74 15.86
C VAL A 126 5.27 -2.13 15.01
N PRO A 127 5.70 -2.76 13.91
CA PRO A 127 6.69 -2.17 13.01
C PRO A 127 6.29 -0.74 12.59
N ASN A 128 7.23 0.19 12.61
CA ASN A 128 7.06 1.56 12.11
C ASN A 128 6.80 1.56 10.61
N TYR A 129 7.45 0.65 9.90
CA TYR A 129 7.26 0.42 8.47
C TYR A 129 7.24 -1.08 8.20
N TYR A 130 6.40 -1.49 7.25
CA TYR A 130 6.39 -2.86 6.76
C TYR A 130 6.13 -2.91 5.26
N PHE A 131 6.78 -3.84 4.59
CA PHE A 131 6.61 -4.11 3.17
C PHE A 131 6.43 -5.61 2.96
N ILE A 132 5.32 -5.99 2.33
CA ILE A 132 4.97 -7.41 2.12
C ILE A 132 4.64 -7.58 0.65
N THR A 133 5.45 -8.39 -0.03
CA THR A 133 5.21 -8.80 -1.42
C THR A 133 4.78 -10.26 -1.47
N PHE A 134 3.92 -10.56 -2.44
CA PHE A 134 3.44 -11.91 -2.74
C PHE A 134 3.91 -12.29 -4.14
N GLY A 135 4.20 -13.58 -4.37
CA GLY A 135 4.69 -14.08 -5.66
C GLY A 135 3.79 -13.79 -6.86
N ILE A 136 2.53 -13.42 -6.65
CA ILE A 136 1.57 -13.05 -7.72
C ILE A 136 1.77 -11.60 -8.20
N TYR A 137 2.38 -10.73 -7.37
CA TYR A 137 2.62 -9.30 -7.64
C TYR A 137 4.11 -8.93 -7.64
N ALA A 138 4.97 -9.89 -7.33
CA ALA A 138 6.38 -9.84 -7.64
C ALA A 138 6.52 -9.48 -9.12
N SER A 139 7.15 -8.33 -9.43
CA SER A 139 7.69 -8.16 -10.78
C SER A 139 8.60 -9.36 -11.05
N MET A 140 8.82 -9.74 -12.32
CA MET A 140 9.73 -10.84 -12.67
C MET A 140 11.14 -10.75 -12.02
N ASN A 141 11.48 -9.59 -11.46
CA ASN A 141 12.77 -9.28 -10.83
C ASN A 141 12.74 -9.22 -9.29
N ASN A 142 11.56 -9.24 -8.63
CA ASN A 142 11.47 -9.12 -7.17
C ASN A 142 10.93 -10.42 -6.57
N LEU A 143 11.78 -11.19 -5.91
CA LEU A 143 11.36 -12.39 -5.18
C LEU A 143 10.44 -12.01 -4.01
N PRO A 144 9.48 -12.88 -3.63
CA PRO A 144 8.56 -12.56 -2.56
C PRO A 144 9.32 -12.40 -1.24
N ARG A 145 9.08 -11.26 -0.59
CA ARG A 145 9.70 -10.86 0.67
C ARG A 145 8.72 -10.22 1.62
N ARG A 146 8.98 -10.38 2.91
CA ARG A 146 8.40 -9.55 3.96
C ARG A 146 9.51 -8.79 4.66
N GLU A 147 9.21 -7.57 5.04
CA GLU A 147 10.16 -6.61 5.57
C GLU A 147 9.45 -5.83 6.67
N PHE A 148 10.07 -5.76 7.84
CA PHE A 148 9.54 -5.11 9.03
C PHE A 148 10.61 -4.26 9.67
N HIS A 149 10.36 -2.97 9.83
CA HIS A 149 11.29 -2.00 10.39
C HIS A 149 10.77 -1.50 11.73
N TYR A 150 11.66 -1.51 12.71
CA TYR A 150 11.41 -1.07 14.08
C TYR A 150 12.42 0.01 14.42
N LEU A 151 11.94 1.20 14.74
CA LEU A 151 12.75 2.24 15.35
C LEU A 151 12.71 2.02 16.86
N LEU A 152 13.86 1.77 17.47
CA LEU A 152 13.97 1.53 18.90
C LEU A 152 14.10 2.85 19.65
N GLU A 153 13.27 3.04 20.67
CA GLU A 153 13.49 4.10 21.66
C GLU A 153 14.76 3.82 22.46
N GLU A 154 15.30 4.83 23.14
CA GLU A 154 16.60 4.72 23.82
C GLU A 154 16.66 3.57 24.84
N GLU A 155 15.60 3.37 25.62
CA GLU A 155 15.49 2.29 26.60
C GLU A 155 15.43 0.91 25.94
N ASP A 156 14.59 0.75 24.91
CA ASP A 156 14.49 -0.49 24.13
C ASP A 156 15.80 -0.82 23.42
N ASN A 157 16.47 0.20 22.87
CA ASN A 157 17.75 0.08 22.19
C ASN A 157 18.84 -0.39 23.16
N ASN A 158 18.89 0.17 24.37
CA ASN A 158 19.84 -0.26 25.39
C ASN A 158 19.56 -1.69 25.86
N THR A 159 18.28 -2.03 26.03
CA THR A 159 17.86 -3.40 26.38
C THR A 159 18.25 -4.40 25.30
N PHE A 160 17.99 -4.06 24.03
CA PHE A 160 18.35 -4.87 22.89
C PHE A 160 19.87 -5.06 22.79
N ASN A 161 20.64 -3.96 22.82
CA ASN A 161 22.10 -3.98 22.80
C ASN A 161 22.68 -4.89 23.89
N ASN A 162 22.20 -4.75 25.12
CA ASN A 162 22.69 -5.56 26.23
C ASN A 162 22.35 -7.04 26.07
N ALA A 163 21.22 -7.37 25.45
CA ALA A 163 20.80 -8.74 25.26
C ALA A 163 21.51 -9.45 24.11
N ILE A 164 21.90 -8.73 23.04
CA ILE A 164 22.70 -9.30 21.96
C ILE A 164 24.20 -9.29 22.28
N LYS A 165 24.63 -8.53 23.29
CA LYS A 165 26.03 -8.46 23.70
C LYS A 165 26.52 -9.81 24.21
N GLY A 166 27.36 -10.46 23.42
CA GLY A 166 27.91 -11.80 23.72
C GLY A 166 27.06 -12.95 23.16
N ASP A 167 26.02 -12.67 22.38
CA ASP A 167 25.30 -13.67 21.61
C ASP A 167 26.07 -13.96 20.31
N GLU A 168 26.77 -15.11 20.28
CA GLU A 168 27.62 -15.54 19.16
C GLU A 168 26.87 -15.73 17.83
N ARG A 169 25.53 -15.76 17.86
CA ARG A 169 24.72 -15.86 16.64
C ARG A 169 24.74 -14.57 15.82
N TRP A 170 25.05 -13.44 16.44
CA TRP A 170 25.12 -12.15 15.76
C TRP A 170 26.49 -11.94 15.13
N LEU A 171 26.46 -11.52 13.87
CA LEU A 171 27.64 -11.32 13.03
C LEU A 171 27.77 -9.83 12.68
N ASP A 172 29.00 -9.34 12.59
CA ASP A 172 29.25 -7.92 12.33
C ASP A 172 29.02 -7.54 10.86
N LEU A 173 28.52 -6.32 10.65
CA LEU A 173 28.48 -5.63 9.36
C LEU A 173 29.80 -4.87 9.12
N PRO A 174 30.18 -4.58 7.86
CA PRO A 174 29.44 -4.83 6.62
C PRO A 174 29.44 -6.30 6.21
N PHE A 175 28.46 -6.68 5.39
CA PHE A 175 28.40 -8.00 4.78
C PHE A 175 29.66 -8.28 3.94
N ASN A 176 30.10 -9.55 3.96
CA ASN A 176 31.13 -9.99 3.02
C ASN A 176 30.60 -9.95 1.57
N LEU A 177 31.51 -10.06 0.61
CA LEU A 177 31.21 -9.86 -0.81
C LEU A 177 30.23 -10.92 -1.36
N GLU A 178 30.34 -12.16 -0.86
CA GLU A 178 29.44 -13.29 -1.19
C GLU A 178 28.01 -13.01 -0.70
N MET A 179 27.86 -12.61 0.57
CA MET A 179 26.57 -12.25 1.17
C MET A 179 25.93 -11.06 0.44
N MET A 180 26.68 -10.01 0.13
CA MET A 180 26.17 -8.89 -0.67
C MET A 180 25.66 -9.34 -2.04
N SER A 181 26.43 -10.19 -2.74
CA SER A 181 26.02 -10.73 -4.04
C SER A 181 24.75 -11.56 -3.96
N PHE A 182 24.61 -12.39 -2.92
CA PHE A 182 23.42 -13.18 -2.68
C PHE A 182 22.21 -12.31 -2.35
N LEU A 183 22.34 -11.38 -1.39
CA LEU A 183 21.24 -10.53 -0.94
C LEU A 183 20.77 -9.54 -1.99
N ASN A 184 21.65 -9.11 -2.91
CA ASN A 184 21.28 -8.26 -4.06
C ASN A 184 20.21 -8.89 -4.97
N LYS A 185 20.09 -10.23 -5.00
CA LYS A 185 19.03 -10.92 -5.75
C LYS A 185 17.63 -10.59 -5.23
N PHE A 186 17.52 -10.13 -3.99
CA PHE A 186 16.28 -9.80 -3.31
C PHE A 186 15.96 -8.30 -3.32
N ASN A 187 16.83 -7.49 -3.96
CA ASN A 187 16.68 -6.04 -4.07
C ASN A 187 16.48 -5.36 -2.70
N LEU A 188 17.18 -5.84 -1.68
CA LEU A 188 17.10 -5.32 -0.31
C LEU A 188 17.88 -4.01 -0.22
N ASP A 189 17.43 -3.12 0.66
CA ASP A 189 18.28 -2.04 1.13
C ASP A 189 19.17 -2.59 2.25
N LEU A 190 20.50 -2.49 2.09
CA LEU A 190 21.50 -3.10 2.98
C LEU A 190 22.50 -2.07 3.53
N HIS A 191 22.18 -0.79 3.44
CA HIS A 191 23.06 0.31 3.88
C HIS A 191 22.94 0.50 5.39
N TYR A 192 23.44 -0.46 6.17
CA TYR A 192 23.37 -0.46 7.64
C TYR A 192 24.73 -0.58 8.29
N SER A 193 24.84 0.00 9.48
CA SER A 193 26.01 -0.09 10.36
C SER A 193 25.66 -0.79 11.67
N GLY A 194 26.11 -2.04 11.84
CA GLY A 194 25.92 -2.75 13.09
C GLY A 194 26.12 -4.24 13.00
N GLN A 195 25.09 -5.01 13.33
CA GLN A 195 25.13 -6.48 13.34
C GLN A 195 23.95 -7.08 12.60
N TYR A 196 24.10 -8.34 12.21
CA TYR A 196 23.05 -9.12 11.59
C TYR A 196 22.96 -10.53 12.18
N LEU A 197 21.78 -11.12 12.06
CA LEU A 197 21.47 -12.48 12.44
C LEU A 197 20.78 -13.16 11.27
N LEU A 198 21.29 -14.31 10.85
CA LEU A 198 20.71 -15.08 9.75
C LEU A 198 20.19 -16.43 10.27
N TYR A 199 18.92 -16.72 10.00
CA TYR A 199 18.25 -17.95 10.41
C TYR A 199 17.69 -18.71 9.20
N ASN A 200 18.21 -19.92 8.96
CA ASN A 200 17.69 -20.83 7.96
C ASN A 200 16.42 -21.52 8.48
N ARG A 201 15.28 -21.27 7.87
CA ARG A 201 14.04 -21.97 8.23
C ARG A 201 13.92 -23.37 7.63
N LEU A 202 14.63 -23.68 6.54
CA LEU A 202 14.64 -25.03 5.97
C LEU A 202 15.29 -26.03 6.93
N ASN A 203 16.43 -25.64 7.51
CA ASN A 203 17.20 -26.51 8.41
C ASN A 203 17.08 -26.13 9.90
N LYS A 204 16.34 -25.05 10.21
CA LYS A 204 16.12 -24.51 11.56
C LYS A 204 17.42 -24.16 12.31
N GLN A 205 18.36 -23.53 11.62
CA GLN A 205 19.70 -23.24 12.15
C GLN A 205 20.11 -21.79 11.92
N PHE A 206 20.89 -21.25 12.85
CA PHE A 206 21.62 -19.99 12.67
C PHE A 206 22.95 -20.29 11.97
N GLY A 207 23.42 -19.39 11.12
CA GLY A 207 24.69 -19.57 10.42
C GLY A 207 25.07 -18.40 9.52
N ALA A 208 26.22 -18.50 8.86
CA ALA A 208 26.67 -17.52 7.86
C ALA A 208 26.25 -17.97 6.45
N ILE A 209 26.14 -17.06 5.47
CA ILE A 209 25.66 -17.37 4.11
C ILE A 209 26.38 -18.56 3.45
N ASN A 210 27.66 -18.77 3.77
CA ASN A 210 28.49 -19.83 3.22
C ASN A 210 27.93 -21.22 3.58
N ASP A 211 27.20 -21.34 4.69
CA ASP A 211 26.47 -22.56 5.08
C ASP A 211 25.20 -22.79 4.22
N PHE A 212 24.75 -21.77 3.47
CA PHE A 212 23.47 -21.74 2.76
C PHE A 212 23.63 -21.87 1.24
N GLU A 213 24.79 -21.52 0.66
CA GLU A 213 25.05 -21.61 -0.79
C GLU A 213 24.91 -23.03 -1.35
N ASN A 214 25.00 -24.07 -0.52
CA ASN A 214 24.80 -25.46 -0.94
C ASN A 214 23.35 -25.81 -1.30
N TYR A 215 22.35 -24.95 -0.99
CA TYR A 215 20.93 -25.26 -1.14
C TYR A 215 20.26 -24.56 -2.34
N GLN A 216 20.98 -24.47 -3.46
CA GLN A 216 20.72 -23.67 -4.69
C GLN A 216 19.37 -23.84 -5.45
N LYS A 217 18.30 -24.40 -4.86
CA LYS A 217 16.96 -24.41 -5.50
C LYS A 217 15.87 -23.73 -4.68
N ASP A 218 15.86 -23.94 -3.37
CA ASP A 218 14.84 -23.40 -2.49
C ASP A 218 15.53 -22.63 -1.37
N TYR A 219 15.12 -21.39 -1.12
CA TYR A 219 15.55 -20.62 0.04
C TYR A 219 14.34 -20.29 0.90
N TYR A 220 14.51 -20.38 2.21
CA TYR A 220 13.56 -19.90 3.20
C TYR A 220 14.32 -19.50 4.45
N PHE A 221 14.52 -18.20 4.64
CA PHE A 221 15.33 -17.69 5.75
C PHE A 221 14.83 -16.34 6.27
N VAL A 222 15.28 -16.02 7.47
CA VAL A 222 15.06 -14.73 8.13
C VAL A 222 16.41 -14.06 8.32
N LEU A 223 16.53 -12.83 7.83
CA LEU A 223 17.68 -11.96 8.07
C LEU A 223 17.22 -10.83 8.97
N VAL A 224 17.81 -10.72 10.16
CA VAL A 224 17.62 -9.59 11.05
C VAL A 224 18.85 -8.71 10.97
N ILE A 225 18.65 -7.41 10.78
CA ILE A 225 19.71 -6.41 10.82
C ILE A 225 19.41 -5.48 11.98
N TYR A 226 20.44 -5.16 12.74
CA TYR A 226 20.37 -4.16 13.79
C TYR A 226 21.43 -3.09 13.53
N ASP A 227 20.95 -1.86 13.29
CA ASP A 227 21.77 -0.69 13.05
C ASP A 227 21.96 0.11 14.34
N TYR A 228 23.21 0.24 14.78
CA TYR A 228 23.57 0.94 16.00
C TYR A 228 23.37 2.45 15.91
N GLU A 229 23.68 3.04 14.77
CA GLU A 229 23.62 4.49 14.57
C GLU A 229 22.17 4.95 14.42
N ALA A 230 21.41 4.24 13.59
CA ALA A 230 20.01 4.55 13.34
C ALA A 230 19.07 4.01 14.43
N ARG A 231 19.57 3.21 15.39
CA ARG A 231 18.76 2.51 16.41
C ARG A 231 17.59 1.76 15.79
N THR A 232 17.85 1.12 14.66
CA THR A 232 16.82 0.51 13.82
C THR A 232 17.05 -0.98 13.74
N LEU A 233 15.97 -1.75 13.94
CA LEU A 233 15.96 -3.19 13.73
C LEU A 233 15.10 -3.50 12.51
N VAL A 234 15.67 -4.24 11.56
CA VAL A 234 15.01 -4.62 10.31
C VAL A 234 14.96 -6.13 10.21
N ILE A 235 13.77 -6.68 9.97
CA ILE A 235 13.55 -8.12 9.77
C ILE A 235 13.13 -8.34 8.33
N TYR A 236 13.93 -9.09 7.59
CA TYR A 236 13.64 -9.61 6.27
C TYR A 236 13.28 -11.09 6.34
N GLU A 237 12.14 -11.46 5.78
CA GLU A 237 11.73 -12.85 5.54
C GLU A 237 11.71 -13.10 4.04
N LEU A 238 12.55 -14.04 3.59
CA LEU A 238 12.79 -14.33 2.19
C LEU A 238 12.49 -15.79 1.87
N TYR A 239 11.74 -16.02 0.79
CA TYR A 239 11.36 -17.37 0.34
C TYR A 239 11.23 -17.47 -1.20
N SER A 240 11.54 -18.64 -1.78
CA SER A 240 11.26 -19.00 -3.19
C SER A 240 10.18 -20.05 -3.27
#